data_AF-A8UGL8-F1
#
_entry.id   AF-A8UGL8-F1
#
_cell.length_a   1.000
_cell.length_b   1.000
_cell.length_c   1.000
_cell.angle_alpha   90.00
_cell.angle_beta   90.00
_cell.angle_gamma   90.00
#
_symmetry.space_group_name_H-M   'P 1'
#
loop_
_entity.id
_entity.type
_entity.pdbx_description
1 polymer ?
#
loop_
_entity_poly.entity_id
_entity_poly.type
_entity_poly.pdbx_seq_one_letter_code
_entity_poly.pdbx_strand_id
1 'polypeptide(L)'
;MKLIQPSEDTIMDWKDVNAVNKLEYALVHGNYKTRQFAAEALEKVGQPSSIPILLKAMNDKIQKVSIAALNALEALGCTDDLVISITRKRFNWVKELRDKEEKTKVKKDKKHNIYRWKRASKASFDRVKEQLKKPIR
;
A
#
# COMPACT_ATOMS: atom_id res chain seq x y z
N MET A 1 16.13 16.70 19.60
CA MET A 1 15.11 17.65 19.09
C MET A 1 13.73 17.02 19.26
N LYS A 2 12.78 17.62 19.98
CA LYS A 2 11.37 17.21 19.95
C LYS A 2 10.69 17.94 18.79
N LEU A 3 10.82 17.43 17.57
CA LEU A 3 10.06 17.96 16.43
C LEU A 3 8.63 17.43 16.54
N ILE A 4 7.68 18.35 16.70
CA ILE A 4 6.25 18.06 16.76
C ILE A 4 5.75 18.04 15.31
N GLN A 5 5.50 16.83 14.79
CA GLN A 5 4.68 16.54 13.61
C GLN A 5 4.61 17.68 12.55
N PRO A 6 5.72 17.93 11.82
CA PRO A 6 5.79 19.00 10.82
C PRO A 6 4.69 18.87 9.75
N SER A 7 4.20 20.00 9.27
CA SER A 7 3.29 20.07 8.11
C SER A 7 4.03 19.66 6.83
N GLU A 8 3.27 19.35 5.78
CA GLU A 8 3.83 19.00 4.47
C GLU A 8 4.76 20.10 3.93
N ASP A 9 4.33 21.36 3.99
CA ASP A 9 5.12 22.52 3.56
C ASP A 9 6.48 22.57 4.28
N THR A 10 6.49 22.39 5.60
CA THR A 10 7.74 22.42 6.37
C THR A 10 8.69 21.28 6.03
N ILE A 11 8.15 20.12 5.62
CA ILE A 11 8.97 18.99 5.16
C ILE A 11 9.55 19.30 3.77
N MET A 12 8.79 19.96 2.90
CA MET A 12 9.27 20.42 1.60
C MET A 12 10.35 21.50 1.74
N ASP A 13 10.20 22.43 2.67
CA ASP A 13 11.26 23.40 2.99
C ASP A 13 12.54 22.68 3.42
N TRP A 14 12.44 21.65 4.28
CA TRP A 14 13.59 20.86 4.71
C TRP A 14 14.25 20.10 3.57
N LYS A 15 13.46 19.60 2.61
CA LYS A 15 13.97 18.99 1.39
C LYS A 15 14.75 20.02 0.57
N ASP A 16 14.22 21.24 0.39
CA ASP A 16 14.86 22.26 -0.44
C ASP A 16 16.17 22.79 0.19
N VAL A 17 16.26 22.84 1.52
CA VAL A 17 17.53 23.14 2.23
C VAL A 17 18.42 21.91 2.48
N ASN A 18 18.09 20.74 1.92
CA ASN A 18 18.80 19.48 2.12
C ASN A 18 19.02 19.10 3.60
N ALA A 19 18.04 19.37 4.47
CA ALA A 19 18.09 19.05 5.89
C ALA A 19 17.81 17.56 6.17
N VAL A 20 18.70 16.68 5.68
CA VAL A 20 18.60 15.22 5.77
C VAL A 20 18.32 14.74 7.18
N ASN A 21 19.08 15.21 8.18
CA ASN A 21 18.92 14.80 9.58
C ASN A 21 17.50 15.06 10.13
N LYS A 22 16.85 16.14 9.68
CA LYS A 22 15.47 16.45 10.09
C LYS A 22 14.47 15.52 9.41
N LEU A 23 14.68 15.22 8.13
CA LEU A 23 13.86 14.29 7.35
C LEU A 23 13.97 12.86 7.91
N GLU A 24 15.17 12.38 8.23
CA GLU A 24 15.39 11.08 8.85
C GLU A 24 14.72 10.98 10.23
N TYR A 25 14.84 12.03 11.04
CA TYR A 25 14.15 12.09 12.33
C TYR A 25 12.62 12.03 12.15
N ALA A 26 12.08 12.79 11.20
CA ALA A 26 10.65 12.81 10.90
C ALA A 26 10.15 11.46 10.37
N LEU A 27 10.96 10.75 9.57
CA LEU A 27 10.65 9.42 9.08
C LEU A 27 10.52 8.39 10.21
N VAL A 28 11.25 8.53 11.32
CA VAL A 28 11.18 7.57 12.44
C VAL A 28 10.10 7.96 13.45
N HIS A 29 10.01 9.24 13.81
CA HIS A 29 9.20 9.72 14.93
C HIS A 29 7.91 10.42 14.52
N GLY A 30 7.71 10.61 13.21
CA GLY A 30 6.49 11.18 12.66
C GLY A 30 5.27 10.28 12.79
N ASN A 31 4.10 10.90 12.65
CA ASN A 31 2.84 10.24 12.37
C ASN A 31 2.87 9.70 10.93
N TYR A 32 1.87 8.92 10.54
CA TYR A 32 1.90 8.26 9.24
C TYR A 32 2.01 9.21 8.04
N LYS A 33 1.44 10.43 8.11
CA LYS A 33 1.54 11.43 7.04
C LYS A 33 2.94 12.03 6.99
N THR A 34 3.44 12.49 8.13
CA THR A 34 4.79 13.03 8.27
C THR A 34 5.85 12.03 7.82
N ARG A 35 5.72 10.75 8.20
CA ARG A 35 6.65 9.70 7.74
C ARG A 35 6.60 9.49 6.23
N GLN A 36 5.40 9.50 5.65
CA GLN A 36 5.24 9.37 4.20
C GLN A 36 5.94 10.53 3.49
N PHE A 37 5.62 11.78 3.85
CA PHE A 37 6.23 12.97 3.25
C PHE A 37 7.74 13.01 3.46
N ALA A 38 8.23 12.59 4.62
CA ALA A 38 9.66 12.51 4.89
C ALA A 38 10.36 11.51 3.96
N ALA A 39 9.77 10.34 3.70
CA ALA A 39 10.31 9.37 2.75
C ALA A 39 10.34 9.91 1.31
N GLU A 40 9.25 10.55 0.86
CA GLU A 40 9.16 11.19 -0.46
C GLU A 40 10.15 12.36 -0.61
N ALA A 41 10.39 13.11 0.46
CA ALA A 41 11.41 14.15 0.49
C ALA A 41 12.82 13.56 0.39
N LEU A 42 13.12 12.49 1.13
CA LEU A 42 14.42 11.80 1.07
C LEU A 42 14.71 11.22 -0.31
N GLU A 43 13.70 10.69 -1.00
CA GLU A 43 13.80 10.27 -2.41
C GLU A 43 14.32 11.42 -3.29
N LYS A 44 13.71 12.60 -3.18
CA LYS A 44 14.09 13.78 -3.98
C LYS A 44 15.46 14.35 -3.60
N VAL A 45 15.83 14.26 -2.32
CA VAL A 45 17.15 14.69 -1.84
C VAL A 45 18.25 13.76 -2.35
N GLY A 46 17.95 12.46 -2.52
CA GLY A 46 18.85 11.52 -3.19
C GLY A 46 20.14 11.22 -2.42
N GLN A 47 20.13 11.38 -1.09
CA GLN A 47 21.31 11.15 -0.25
C GLN A 47 21.46 9.66 0.14
N PRO A 48 22.57 8.99 -0.26
CA PRO A 48 22.81 7.58 0.09
C PRO A 48 22.93 7.31 1.59
N SER A 49 23.28 8.33 2.39
CA SER A 49 23.35 8.19 3.86
C SER A 49 22.01 7.78 4.48
N SER A 50 20.90 8.04 3.80
CA SER A 50 19.55 7.72 4.27
C SER A 50 19.11 6.28 3.94
N ILE A 51 19.91 5.49 3.22
CA ILE A 51 19.58 4.09 2.88
C ILE A 51 19.22 3.25 4.12
N PRO A 52 19.97 3.29 5.24
CA PRO A 52 19.64 2.47 6.42
C PRO A 52 18.29 2.85 7.03
N ILE A 53 17.94 4.14 7.05
CA ILE A 53 16.67 4.61 7.60
C ILE A 53 15.49 4.20 6.70
N LEU A 54 15.69 4.26 5.38
CA LEU A 54 14.68 3.88 4.38
C LEU A 54 14.44 2.37 4.37
N LEU A 55 15.49 1.55 4.52
CA LEU A 55 15.37 0.10 4.69
C LEU A 55 14.51 -0.27 5.91
N LYS A 56 14.65 0.48 7.01
CA LYS A 56 13.79 0.31 8.18
C LYS A 56 12.34 0.73 7.89
N ALA A 57 12.15 1.86 7.21
CA ALA A 57 10.82 2.38 6.87
C ALA A 57 10.05 1.54 5.84
N MET A 58 10.73 0.74 5.03
CA MET A 58 10.10 -0.25 4.15
C MET A 58 9.27 -1.31 4.92
N ASN A 59 9.54 -1.52 6.21
CA ASN A 59 8.74 -2.37 7.10
C ASN A 59 7.72 -1.60 7.93
N ASP A 60 7.40 -0.35 7.58
CA ASP A 60 6.35 0.41 8.25
C ASP A 60 4.99 -0.31 8.13
N LYS A 61 4.19 -0.20 9.20
CA LYS A 61 2.84 -0.76 9.27
C LYS A 61 1.88 -0.11 8.26
N ILE A 62 2.15 1.15 7.91
CA ILE A 62 1.33 1.91 6.99
C ILE A 62 1.87 1.71 5.57
N GLN A 63 1.04 1.11 4.72
CA GLN A 63 1.41 0.77 3.35
C GLN A 63 1.95 1.97 2.56
N LYS A 64 1.33 3.15 2.70
CA LYS A 64 1.77 4.38 2.03
C LYS A 64 3.22 4.76 2.39
N VAL A 65 3.59 4.67 3.67
CA VAL A 65 4.96 4.96 4.14
C VAL A 65 5.93 3.93 3.57
N SER A 66 5.57 2.65 3.63
CA SER A 66 6.44 1.59 3.11
C SER A 66 6.68 1.68 1.60
N ILE A 67 5.67 2.11 0.83
CA ILE A 67 5.80 2.34 -0.62
C ILE A 67 6.71 3.54 -0.89
N ALA A 68 6.51 4.65 -0.18
CA ALA A 68 7.38 5.82 -0.32
C ALA A 68 8.84 5.48 -0.03
N ALA A 69 9.09 4.68 1.01
CA ALA A 69 10.44 4.20 1.34
C ALA A 69 11.02 3.27 0.25
N LEU A 70 10.20 2.39 -0.34
CA LEU A 70 10.62 1.53 -1.45
C LEU A 70 11.00 2.35 -2.69
N ASN A 71 10.18 3.32 -3.06
CA ASN A 71 10.44 4.22 -4.20
C ASN A 71 11.75 5.00 -3.97
N ALA A 72 11.96 5.52 -2.76
CA ALA A 72 13.20 6.20 -2.39
C ALA A 72 14.42 5.29 -2.54
N LEU A 73 14.35 4.03 -2.08
CA LEU A 73 15.44 3.05 -2.24
C LEU A 73 15.71 2.68 -3.70
N GLU A 74 14.68 2.61 -4.53
CA GLU A 74 14.80 2.36 -5.97
C GLU A 74 15.46 3.56 -6.68
N ALA A 75 15.03 4.78 -6.37
CA ALA A 75 15.58 6.02 -6.93
C ALA A 75 17.05 6.24 -6.55
N LEU A 76 17.44 5.87 -5.32
CA LEU A 76 18.83 5.90 -4.87
C LEU A 76 19.73 4.90 -5.60
N GLY A 77 19.16 4.01 -6.42
CA GLY A 77 19.92 3.09 -7.25
C GLY A 77 20.85 2.20 -6.44
N CYS A 78 20.41 1.73 -5.27
CA CYS A 78 21.17 0.79 -4.43
C CYS A 78 21.71 -0.34 -5.31
N THR A 79 23.03 -0.34 -5.54
CA THR A 79 23.71 -1.26 -6.47
C THR A 79 23.89 -2.65 -5.89
N ASP A 80 23.67 -2.80 -4.57
CA ASP A 80 23.76 -4.08 -3.90
C ASP A 80 22.60 -4.99 -4.33
N ASP A 81 22.94 -6.09 -5.00
CA ASP A 81 21.99 -7.08 -5.51
C ASP A 81 21.10 -7.63 -4.41
N LEU A 82 21.62 -7.75 -3.18
CA LEU A 82 20.84 -8.15 -2.02
C LEU A 82 19.72 -7.14 -1.73
N VAL A 83 20.04 -5.85 -1.70
CA VAL A 83 19.07 -4.78 -1.45
C VAL A 83 18.02 -4.74 -2.56
N ILE A 84 18.44 -4.86 -3.82
CA ILE A 84 17.53 -4.91 -4.98
C ILE A 84 16.58 -6.12 -4.88
N SER A 85 17.08 -7.29 -4.49
CA SER A 85 16.25 -8.48 -4.36
C SER A 85 15.20 -8.33 -3.25
N ILE A 86 15.57 -7.70 -2.13
CA ILE A 86 14.68 -7.46 -0.99
C ILE A 86 13.61 -6.43 -1.37
N THR A 87 13.99 -5.31 -1.99
CA THR A 87 13.05 -4.26 -2.40
C THR A 87 12.04 -4.79 -3.41
N ARG A 88 12.48 -5.52 -4.44
CA ARG A 88 11.58 -6.14 -5.45
C ARG A 88 10.60 -7.13 -4.82
N LYS A 89 11.08 -8.03 -3.96
CA LYS A 89 10.20 -9.00 -3.27
C LYS A 89 9.15 -8.29 -2.43
N ARG A 90 9.55 -7.29 -1.64
CA ARG A 90 8.64 -6.51 -0.80
C ARG A 90 7.62 -5.73 -1.65
N PHE A 91 8.06 -5.09 -2.73
CA PHE A 91 7.20 -4.35 -3.64
C PHE A 91 6.13 -5.24 -4.29
N ASN A 92 6.53 -6.42 -4.79
CA ASN A 92 5.60 -7.41 -5.33
C ASN A 92 4.57 -7.87 -4.29
N TRP A 93 5.00 -8.16 -3.06
CA TRP A 93 4.08 -8.52 -1.98
C TRP A 93 3.05 -7.42 -1.69
N VAL A 94 3.48 -6.14 -1.68
CA VAL A 94 2.57 -4.99 -1.48
C VAL A 94 1.54 -4.92 -2.61
N LYS A 95 1.98 -5.13 -3.85
CA LYS A 95 1.10 -5.15 -5.03
C LYS A 95 0.07 -6.28 -4.95
N GLU A 96 0.50 -7.49 -4.61
CA GLU A 96 -0.40 -8.64 -4.46
C GLU A 96 -1.47 -8.42 -3.38
N LEU A 97 -1.12 -7.80 -2.25
CA LEU A 97 -2.09 -7.46 -1.21
C LEU A 97 -3.16 -6.50 -1.73
N ARG A 98 -2.75 -5.46 -2.47
CA ARG A 98 -3.69 -4.51 -3.09
C ARG A 98 -4.63 -5.23 -4.06
N ASP A 99 -4.09 -6.05 -4.95
CA ASP A 99 -4.89 -6.80 -5.93
C ASP A 99 -5.89 -7.75 -5.22
N LYS A 100 -5.49 -8.36 -4.10
CA LYS A 100 -6.40 -9.18 -3.27
C LYS A 100 -7.51 -8.33 -2.66
N GLU A 101 -7.19 -7.17 -2.08
CA GLU A 101 -8.19 -6.26 -1.52
C GLU A 101 -9.18 -5.78 -2.59
N GLU A 102 -8.72 -5.40 -3.77
CA GLU A 102 -9.57 -5.00 -4.90
C GLU A 102 -10.51 -6.14 -5.32
N LYS A 103 -9.99 -7.36 -5.46
CA LYS A 103 -10.81 -8.56 -5.74
C LYS A 103 -11.87 -8.79 -4.67
N THR A 104 -11.55 -8.56 -3.38
CA THR A 104 -12.54 -8.72 -2.30
C THR A 104 -13.63 -7.64 -2.35
N LYS A 105 -13.28 -6.38 -2.67
CA LYS A 105 -14.25 -5.29 -2.85
C LYS A 105 -15.21 -5.61 -3.99
N VAL A 106 -14.68 -5.98 -5.15
CA VAL A 106 -15.48 -6.40 -6.32
C VAL A 106 -16.40 -7.57 -5.98
N LYS A 107 -15.95 -8.55 -5.17
CA LYS A 107 -16.82 -9.66 -4.72
C LYS A 107 -17.91 -9.20 -3.75
N LYS A 108 -17.63 -8.27 -2.84
CA LYS A 108 -18.63 -7.71 -1.92
C LYS A 108 -19.72 -6.95 -2.67
N ASP A 109 -19.34 -6.21 -3.71
CA ASP A 109 -20.29 -5.45 -4.53
C ASP A 109 -21.19 -6.35 -5.41
N LYS A 110 -20.83 -7.63 -5.59
CA LYS A 110 -21.68 -8.61 -6.29
C LYS A 110 -22.90 -8.97 -5.42
N LYS A 111 -24.06 -8.47 -5.84
CA LYS A 111 -25.35 -8.90 -5.30
C LYS A 111 -25.67 -10.32 -5.77
N HIS A 112 -25.81 -11.24 -4.83
CA HIS A 112 -26.28 -12.60 -5.12
C HIS A 112 -27.79 -12.65 -4.88
N ASN A 113 -28.54 -13.14 -5.85
CA ASN A 113 -29.98 -13.32 -5.68
C ASN A 113 -30.23 -14.55 -4.77
N ILE A 114 -30.52 -14.30 -3.50
CA ILE A 114 -30.82 -15.34 -2.53
C ILE A 114 -32.32 -15.61 -2.58
N TYR A 115 -32.69 -16.68 -3.28
CA TYR A 115 -34.08 -17.06 -3.39
C TYR A 115 -34.61 -17.69 -2.11
N ARG A 116 -35.71 -17.16 -1.57
CA ARG A 116 -36.40 -17.76 -0.42
C ARG A 116 -37.26 -18.95 -0.89
N TRP A 117 -36.94 -20.15 -0.43
CA TRP A 117 -37.70 -21.36 -0.75
C TRP A 117 -39.01 -21.43 0.04
N LYS A 118 -40.10 -21.76 -0.65
CA LYS A 118 -41.39 -22.12 -0.03
C LYS A 118 -41.67 -23.58 -0.36
N ARG A 119 -41.71 -24.45 0.66
CA ARG A 119 -42.00 -25.90 0.51
C ARG A 119 -43.28 -26.10 -0.29
N ALA A 120 -43.24 -27.04 -1.24
CA ALA A 120 -44.36 -27.44 -2.10
C ALA A 120 -45.05 -26.30 -2.88
N SER A 121 -44.36 -25.18 -3.14
CA SER A 121 -44.93 -24.10 -3.97
C SER A 121 -44.62 -24.28 -5.46
N LYS A 122 -45.66 -24.13 -6.29
CA LYS A 122 -45.57 -24.19 -7.76
C LYS A 122 -44.53 -23.20 -8.32
N ALA A 123 -44.47 -21.99 -7.75
CA ALA A 123 -43.50 -20.96 -8.12
C ALA A 123 -42.03 -21.36 -7.85
N SER A 124 -41.75 -22.11 -6.79
CA SER A 124 -40.38 -22.62 -6.56
C SER A 124 -40.04 -23.74 -7.53
N PHE A 125 -41.01 -24.60 -7.86
CA PHE A 125 -40.85 -25.70 -8.82
C PHE A 125 -40.57 -25.21 -10.25
N ASP A 126 -41.37 -24.26 -10.74
CA ASP A 126 -41.24 -23.76 -12.12
C ASP A 126 -39.91 -23.01 -12.32
N ARG A 127 -39.43 -22.26 -11.31
CA ARG A 127 -38.12 -21.60 -11.35
C ARG A 127 -36.96 -22.60 -11.46
N VAL A 128 -37.01 -23.72 -10.73
CA VAL A 128 -35.99 -24.78 -10.84
C VAL A 128 -36.04 -25.44 -12.21
N LYS A 129 -37.25 -25.71 -12.73
CA LYS A 129 -37.43 -26.28 -14.08
C LYS A 129 -36.81 -25.38 -15.16
N GLU A 130 -36.96 -24.06 -15.05
CA GLU A 130 -36.32 -23.12 -15.97
C GLU A 130 -34.79 -23.05 -15.82
N GLN A 131 -34.27 -23.16 -14.59
CA GLN A 131 -32.82 -23.19 -14.36
C GLN A 131 -32.17 -24.43 -14.97
N LEU A 132 -32.83 -25.60 -14.87
CA LEU A 132 -32.35 -26.87 -15.42
C LEU A 132 -32.37 -26.93 -16.96
N LYS A 133 -33.12 -26.04 -17.63
CA LYS A 133 -33.10 -25.92 -19.11
C LYS A 133 -31.86 -25.19 -19.62
N LYS A 134 -31.13 -24.49 -18.76
CA LYS A 134 -29.93 -23.75 -19.17
C LYS A 134 -28.74 -24.73 -19.25
N PRO A 135 -27.91 -24.65 -20.31
CA PRO A 135 -26.72 -25.48 -20.39
C PRO A 135 -25.82 -25.20 -19.18
N ILE A 136 -25.27 -26.25 -18.59
CA ILE A 136 -24.33 -26.15 -17.48
C ILE A 136 -23.06 -25.48 -18.05
N ARG A 137 -22.64 -24.38 -17.42
CA ARG A 137 -21.51 -23.54 -17.85
C ARG A 137 -20.25 -23.86 -17.06
#